data_AF-A0A151ISY4-F1
#
_entry.id   AF-A0A151ISY4-F1
#
_cell.length_a   1.000
_cell.length_b   1.000
_cell.length_c   1.000
_cell.angle_alpha   90.00
_cell.angle_beta   90.00
_cell.angle_gamma   90.00
#
_symmetry.space_group_name_H-M   'P 1'
#
loop_
_entity.id
_entity.type
_entity.pdbx_description
1 polymer ?
#
loop_
_entity_poly.entity_id
_entity_poly.type
_entity_poly.pdbx_seq_one_letter_code
_entity_poly.pdbx_strand_id
1 'polypeptide(L)'
;MDEGITLIFTAVDSPFSNGLNERLNQTLINKIRCAINENQKKRAWTTIAKQCVQKYNETEHTVTGFAPKYLLDGTDTTTLPIELKQNVTEHHWIQDRNTACSTSIIEECNYSSREY
;
A
#
# COMPACT_ATOMS: atom_id res chain seq x y z
N MET A 1 13.95 27.43 -6.02
CA MET A 1 14.82 26.33 -6.48
C MET A 1 13.87 25.25 -6.93
N ASP A 2 13.77 25.03 -8.24
CA ASP A 2 13.00 23.89 -8.74
C ASP A 2 13.75 22.61 -8.36
N GLU A 3 13.11 21.74 -7.59
CA GLU A 3 13.71 20.54 -6.98
C GLU A 3 14.04 19.44 -7.99
N GLY A 4 14.02 19.73 -9.30
CA GLY A 4 14.33 18.77 -10.36
C GLY A 4 13.30 17.64 -10.50
N ILE A 5 12.08 17.84 -9.97
CA ILE A 5 11.04 16.81 -9.98
C ILE A 5 10.33 16.82 -11.34
N THR A 6 10.41 15.69 -12.06
CA THR A 6 9.67 15.50 -13.32
C THR A 6 8.19 15.34 -13.04
N LEU A 7 7.38 16.23 -13.61
CA LEU A 7 5.93 16.12 -13.56
C LEU A 7 5.45 15.11 -14.62
N ILE A 8 4.75 14.07 -14.18
CA ILE A 8 4.14 13.07 -15.04
C ILE A 8 2.63 13.31 -15.04
N PHE A 9 2.04 13.47 -16.23
CA PHE A 9 0.61 13.69 -16.41
C PHE A 9 -0.04 12.46 -17.01
N THR A 10 -1.23 12.12 -16.51
CA THR A 10 -2.11 11.14 -17.14
C THR A 10 -2.80 11.76 -18.36
N ALA A 11 -3.07 10.96 -19.39
CA ALA A 11 -3.86 11.42 -20.52
C ALA A 11 -5.29 11.79 -20.08
N VAL A 12 -5.94 12.65 -20.86
CA VAL A 12 -7.34 13.04 -20.62
C VAL A 12 -8.22 11.79 -20.67
N ASP A 13 -9.19 11.71 -19.74
CA ASP A 13 -10.13 10.59 -19.62
C ASP A 13 -9.50 9.20 -19.54
N SER A 14 -8.27 9.11 -19.03
CA SER A 14 -7.52 7.85 -18.86
C SER A 14 -7.26 7.53 -17.37
N PRO A 15 -8.31 7.34 -16.54
CA PRO A 15 -8.17 7.05 -15.11
C PRO A 15 -7.36 5.77 -14.84
N PHE A 16 -7.49 4.79 -15.74
CA PHE A 16 -6.75 3.53 -15.73
C PHE A 16 -5.23 3.73 -15.58
N SER A 17 -4.66 4.78 -16.18
CA SER A 17 -3.21 5.05 -16.13
C SER A 17 -2.67 5.32 -14.73
N ASN A 18 -3.54 5.49 -13.73
CA ASN A 18 -3.18 5.66 -12.32
C ASN A 18 -3.91 4.65 -11.40
N GLY A 19 -4.23 3.47 -11.94
CA GLY A 19 -5.07 2.47 -11.28
C GLY A 19 -4.61 2.02 -9.90
N LEU A 20 -3.29 1.96 -9.64
CA LEU A 20 -2.77 1.65 -8.29
C LEU A 20 -3.20 2.68 -7.25
N ASN A 21 -3.11 3.97 -7.56
CA ASN A 21 -3.54 5.04 -6.66
C ASN A 21 -5.06 5.03 -6.49
N GLU A 22 -5.82 4.73 -7.54
CA GLU A 22 -7.28 4.59 -7.44
C GLU A 22 -7.68 3.45 -6.50
N ARG A 23 -7.06 2.28 -6.66
CA ARG A 23 -7.28 1.11 -5.81
C ARG A 23 -6.92 1.38 -4.35
N LEU A 24 -5.78 2.04 -4.12
CA LEU A 24 -5.33 2.49 -2.81
C LEU A 24 -6.36 3.43 -2.17
N ASN A 25 -6.76 4.48 -2.89
CA ASN A 25 -7.70 5.48 -2.41
C ASN A 25 -9.05 4.87 -2.07
N GLN A 26 -9.56 3.98 -2.91
CA GLN A 26 -10.80 3.24 -2.64
C GLN A 26 -10.70 2.43 -1.34
N THR A 27 -9.59 1.73 -1.13
CA THR A 27 -9.35 0.92 0.09
C THR A 27 -9.31 1.78 1.34
N LEU A 28 -8.58 2.90 1.30
CA LEU A 28 -8.45 3.81 2.44
C LEU A 28 -9.79 4.46 2.80
N ILE A 29 -10.51 5.00 1.81
CA ILE A 29 -11.82 5.63 2.04
C ILE A 29 -12.80 4.65 2.66
N ASN A 30 -12.83 3.40 2.18
CA ASN A 30 -13.69 2.36 2.75
C ASN A 30 -13.31 2.03 4.19
N LYS A 31 -12.02 1.88 4.50
CA LYS A 31 -11.55 1.66 5.88
C LYS A 31 -11.94 2.80 6.80
N ILE A 32 -11.83 4.06 6.34
CA ILE A 32 -12.20 5.21 7.17
C ILE A 32 -13.71 5.26 7.40
N ARG A 33 -14.53 5.00 6.37
CA ARG A 33 -15.99 4.89 6.52
C ARG A 33 -16.38 3.83 7.55
N CYS A 34 -15.77 2.64 7.47
CA CYS A 34 -15.99 1.57 8.46
C CYS A 34 -15.59 2.03 9.87
N ALA A 35 -14.41 2.64 10.04
CA ALA A 35 -13.92 3.08 11.35
C ALA A 35 -14.78 4.18 11.99
N ILE A 36 -15.36 5.07 11.19
CA ILE A 36 -16.31 6.10 11.64
C ILE A 36 -17.63 5.46 12.10
N ASN A 37 -18.13 4.48 11.33
CA ASN A 37 -19.41 3.83 11.64
C ASN A 37 -19.30 2.89 12.87
N GLU A 38 -18.15 2.26 13.09
CA GLU A 38 -17.90 1.34 14.19
C GLU A 38 -17.83 2.05 15.56
N ASN A 39 -17.22 3.24 15.61
CA ASN A 39 -17.11 4.01 16.84
C ASN A 39 -18.19 5.09 16.92
N GLN A 40 -19.23 4.86 17.73
CA GLN A 40 -20.25 5.88 18.09
C GLN A 40 -19.67 7.11 18.84
N LYS A 41 -18.37 7.15 19.09
CA LYS A 41 -17.65 8.27 19.69
C LYS A 41 -17.18 9.23 18.59
N LYS A 42 -17.57 10.50 18.69
CA LYS A 42 -17.12 11.57 17.80
C LYS A 42 -15.60 11.76 17.92
N ARG A 43 -14.83 11.09 17.06
CA ARG A 43 -13.39 11.31 16.86
C ARG A 43 -13.18 12.21 15.65
N ALA A 44 -12.14 13.03 15.67
CA ALA A 44 -11.77 13.84 14.52
C ALA A 44 -11.42 12.93 13.33
N TRP A 45 -11.98 13.22 12.15
CA TRP A 45 -11.71 12.52 10.90
C TRP A 45 -10.21 12.36 10.63
N THR A 46 -9.43 13.41 10.88
CA THR A 46 -7.99 13.44 10.64
C THR A 46 -7.23 12.39 11.45
N THR A 47 -7.64 12.13 12.70
CA THR A 47 -7.05 11.09 13.54
C THR A 47 -7.39 9.70 13.01
N ILE A 48 -8.63 9.48 12.58
CA ILE A 48 -9.06 8.20 12.01
C ILE A 48 -8.31 7.93 10.70
N ALA A 49 -8.20 8.93 9.83
CA ALA A 49 -7.46 8.83 8.57
C ALA A 49 -6.01 8.41 8.80
N LYS A 50 -5.31 9.05 9.75
CA LYS A 50 -3.93 8.67 10.12
C LYS A 50 -3.83 7.22 10.61
N GLN A 51 -4.77 6.78 11.45
CA GLN A 51 -4.81 5.40 11.93
C GLN A 51 -5.08 4.41 10.80
N CYS A 52 -5.98 4.73 9.86
CA CYS A 52 -6.28 3.89 8.71
C CYS A 52 -5.06 3.76 7.79
N VAL A 53 -4.33 4.85 7.55
CA VAL A 53 -3.09 4.83 6.74
C VAL A 53 -2.01 3.99 7.43
N GLN A 54 -1.80 4.16 8.73
CA GLN A 54 -0.82 3.36 9.47
C GLN A 54 -1.17 1.87 9.40
N LYS A 55 -2.42 1.51 9.69
CA LYS A 55 -2.89 0.12 9.61
C LYS A 55 -2.72 -0.45 8.20
N TYR A 56 -3.02 0.34 7.17
CA TYR A 56 -2.83 -0.07 5.78
C TYR A 56 -1.36 -0.39 5.50
N ASN A 57 -0.43 0.49 5.88
CA ASN A 57 1.01 0.30 5.66
C ASN A 57 1.59 -0.90 6.43
N GLU A 58 0.97 -1.31 7.53
CA GLU A 58 1.36 -2.47 8.34
C GLU A 58 0.70 -3.78 7.88
N THR A 59 -0.30 -3.71 7.00
CA THR A 59 -1.01 -4.89 6.49
C THR A 59 -0.37 -5.40 5.21
N GLU A 60 -0.22 -6.72 5.10
CA GLU A 60 0.24 -7.36 3.87
C GLU A 60 -0.77 -7.20 2.73
N HIS A 61 -0.29 -6.88 1.54
CA HIS A 61 -1.13 -6.78 0.36
C HIS A 61 -1.17 -8.09 -0.39
N THR A 62 -2.33 -8.47 -0.93
CA THR A 62 -2.49 -9.71 -1.71
C THR A 62 -1.66 -9.72 -3.00
N VAL A 63 -1.43 -8.54 -3.61
CA VAL A 63 -0.65 -8.42 -4.85
C VAL A 63 0.83 -8.64 -4.58
N THR A 64 1.41 -7.89 -3.64
CA THR A 64 2.85 -7.97 -3.37
C THR A 64 3.21 -9.12 -2.44
N GLY A 65 2.27 -9.60 -1.62
CA GLY A 65 2.52 -10.56 -0.54
C GLY A 65 3.21 -9.95 0.69
N PHE A 66 3.49 -8.64 0.67
CA PHE A 66 4.27 -7.95 1.69
C PHE A 66 3.58 -6.68 2.17
N ALA A 67 3.87 -6.26 3.41
CA ALA A 67 3.40 -4.99 3.94
C ALA A 67 4.20 -3.80 3.34
N PRO A 68 3.56 -2.69 2.95
CA PRO A 68 4.27 -1.53 2.40
C PRO A 68 5.38 -0.99 3.30
N LYS A 69 5.17 -0.98 4.62
CA LYS A 69 6.16 -0.53 5.59
C LYS A 69 7.38 -1.45 5.67
N TYR A 70 7.19 -2.76 5.50
CA TYR A 70 8.29 -3.71 5.39
C TYR A 70 9.13 -3.44 4.14
N LEU A 71 8.49 -3.18 3.00
CA LEU A 71 9.20 -2.89 1.74
C LEU A 71 9.97 -1.56 1.77
N LEU A 72 9.51 -0.58 2.56
CA LEU A 72 10.14 0.73 2.69
C LEU A 72 11.29 0.75 3.68
N ASP A 73 11.04 0.27 4.92
CA ASP A 73 11.96 0.44 6.05
C ASP A 73 12.65 -0.89 6.46
N GLY A 74 12.28 -2.02 5.85
CA GLY A 74 12.77 -3.34 6.24
C GLY A 74 12.25 -3.82 7.61
N THR A 75 11.32 -3.08 8.22
CA THR A 75 10.82 -3.40 9.56
C THR A 75 9.85 -4.56 9.53
N ASP A 76 10.01 -5.51 10.44
CA ASP A 76 9.09 -6.62 10.59
C ASP A 76 7.76 -6.15 11.20
N THR A 77 6.72 -6.08 10.35
CA THR A 77 5.35 -5.70 10.73
C THR A 77 4.51 -6.89 11.18
N THR A 78 5.07 -8.11 11.24
CA THR A 78 4.31 -9.28 11.65
C THR A 78 3.84 -9.14 13.11
N THR A 79 2.56 -9.44 13.34
CA THR A 79 1.96 -9.55 14.68
C THR A 79 2.40 -10.82 15.41
N LEU A 80 3.37 -11.56 14.88
CA LEU A 80 3.88 -12.77 15.48
C LEU A 80 4.64 -12.42 16.77
N PRO A 81 4.46 -13.20 17.85
CA PRO A 81 5.28 -13.04 19.05
C PRO A 81 6.75 -13.29 18.70
N ILE A 82 7.65 -12.54 19.35
CA ILE A 82 9.11 -12.54 19.06
C ILE A 82 9.70 -13.95 19.08
N GLU A 83 9.21 -14.81 19.98
CA GLU A 83 9.65 -16.20 20.13
C GLU A 83 9.41 -17.08 18.88
N LEU A 84 8.45 -16.70 18.02
CA LEU A 84 8.13 -17.41 16.79
C LEU A 84 8.76 -16.77 15.55
N LYS A 85 9.44 -15.62 15.71
CA LYS A 85 10.07 -14.91 14.60
C LYS A 85 11.37 -15.61 14.24
N GLN A 86 11.53 -15.96 12.97
CA GLN A 86 12.79 -16.45 12.45
C GLN A 86 13.80 -15.30 12.39
N ASN A 87 15.06 -15.56 12.71
CA ASN A 87 16.13 -14.57 12.52
C ASN A 87 16.38 -14.39 11.02
N VAL A 88 15.69 -13.45 10.39
CA VAL A 88 15.82 -13.18 8.96
C VAL A 88 17.01 -12.24 8.75
N THR A 89 17.98 -12.68 7.96
CA THR A 89 19.16 -11.90 7.58
C THR A 89 18.75 -10.71 6.71
N GLU A 90 19.38 -9.55 6.91
CA GLU A 90 19.14 -8.27 6.23
C GLU A 90 19.21 -8.32 4.68
N HIS A 91 19.68 -9.42 4.09
CA HIS A 91 19.77 -9.58 2.63
C HIS A 91 18.42 -9.96 1.96
N HIS A 92 17.38 -10.29 2.74
CA HIS A 92 16.11 -10.80 2.20
C HIS A 92 15.17 -9.69 1.71
N TRP A 93 15.09 -8.55 2.40
CA TRP A 93 14.11 -7.50 2.09
C TRP A 93 14.34 -6.80 0.74
N ILE A 94 15.60 -6.73 0.27
CA ILE A 94 15.94 -6.17 -1.05
C ILE A 94 15.41 -7.09 -2.16
N GLN A 95 15.52 -8.41 -1.97
CA GLN A 95 15.00 -9.41 -2.91
C GLN A 95 13.47 -9.40 -2.91
N ASP A 96 12.85 -9.30 -1.73
CA ASP A 96 11.41 -9.17 -1.58
C ASP A 96 10.87 -7.92 -2.28
N ARG A 97 11.59 -6.80 -2.19
CA ARG A 97 11.26 -5.55 -2.89
C ARG A 97 11.32 -5.69 -4.41
N ASN A 98 12.33 -6.37 -4.94
CA ASN A 98 12.41 -6.63 -6.38
C ASN A 98 11.28 -7.57 -6.85
N THR A 99 10.94 -8.57 -6.04
CA THR A 99 9.81 -9.48 -6.28
C THR A 99 8.49 -8.71 -6.28
N ALA A 100 8.24 -7.89 -5.25
CA ALA A 100 7.05 -7.06 -5.12
C ALA A 100 6.89 -6.08 -6.29
N CYS A 101 7.99 -5.49 -6.77
CA CYS A 101 7.99 -4.62 -7.94
C CYS A 101 7.56 -5.39 -9.19
N SER A 102 8.16 -6.55 -9.42
CA SER A 102 7.85 -7.40 -10.59
C SER A 102 6.39 -7.85 -10.59
N THR A 103 5.85 -8.28 -9.43
CA THR A 103 4.45 -8.70 -9.33
C THR A 103 3.48 -7.54 -9.55
N SER A 104 3.81 -6.34 -9.06
CA SER A 104 2.99 -5.15 -9.28
C SER A 104 2.89 -4.79 -10.76
N ILE A 105 4.02 -4.83 -11.49
CA ILE A 105 4.05 -4.57 -12.94
C ILE A 105 3.21 -5.61 -13.70
N ILE A 106 3.30 -6.88 -13.31
CA ILE A 106 2.51 -7.96 -13.92
C ILE A 106 1.00 -7.72 -13.70
N GLU A 107 0.59 -7.36 -12.48
CA GLU A 107 -0.82 -7.04 -12.19
C GLU A 107 -1.32 -5.81 -12.96
N GLU A 108 -0.52 -4.75 -13.09
CA GLU A 108 -0.88 -3.59 -13.92
C GLU A 108 -1.07 -3.97 -15.40
N CYS A 109 -0.16 -4.77 -15.97
CA CYS A 109 -0.28 -5.29 -17.33
C CYS A 109 -1.53 -6.16 -17.52
N ASN A 110 -1.85 -7.01 -16.53
CA ASN A 110 -3.04 -7.86 -16.56
C ASN A 110 -4.34 -7.06 -16.43
N TYR A 111 -4.36 -6.01 -15.60
CA TYR A 111 -5.50 -5.10 -15.50
C TYR A 111 -5.72 -4.37 -16.83
N SER A 112 -4.64 -3.92 -17.49
CA SER A 112 -4.69 -3.24 -18.79
C SER A 112 -5.27 -4.14 -19.89
N SER A 113 -5.00 -5.45 -19.81
CA SER A 113 -5.40 -6.42 -20.83
C SER A 113 -6.83 -6.94 -20.64
N ARG A 114 -7.44 -6.78 -19.46
CA ARG A 114 -8.82 -7.25 -19.16
C ARG A 114 -9.92 -6.27 -19.57
N GLU A 115 -9.57 -5.01 -19.81
CA GLU A 115 -10.53 -3.98 -20.23
C GLU A 115 -10.57 -3.78 -21.77
N TYR A 116 -9.94 -4.68 -22.53
CA TYR A 116 -10.00 -4.76 -24.01
C TYR A 116 -10.58 -6.08 -24.50
#